data_AF-A0A2R6F5C0-F1
#
_entry.id   AF-A0A2R6F5C0-F1
#
_cell.length_a   1.000
_cell.length_b   1.000
_cell.length_c   1.000
_cell.angle_alpha   90.00
_cell.angle_beta   90.00
_cell.angle_gamma   90.00
#
_symmetry.space_group_name_H-M   'P 1'
#
loop_
_entity.id
_entity.type
_entity.pdbx_description
1 polymer ?
#
loop_
_entity_poly.entity_id
_entity_poly.type
_entity_poly.pdbx_seq_one_letter_code
_entity_poly.pdbx_strand_id
1 'polypeptide(L)'
;SVMFCLSKGLGAPVGSMLAGPEPFIERARRHRKLFGGGMRQAGIIAAPGLRALENRERLAEDHENARALAAGLDGIDGISAHDPETNIVLVDTETPATDFLDSAAEVEVLGVPFGDHLVRFCTHLDVSREDVEAAIDRFETALA
;
A
#
# COMPACT_ATOMS: atom_id res chain seq x y z
N SER A 1 8.55 -9.69 -20.76
CA SER A 1 9.08 -9.91 -19.40
C SER A 1 8.11 -9.29 -18.42
N VAL A 2 8.20 -9.63 -17.13
CA VAL A 2 7.36 -9.07 -16.07
C VAL A 2 8.21 -8.71 -14.86
N MET A 3 7.77 -7.70 -14.11
CA MET A 3 8.38 -7.31 -12.84
C MET A 3 7.27 -7.19 -11.80
N PHE A 4 7.55 -7.65 -10.58
CA PHE A 4 6.65 -7.45 -9.46
C PHE A 4 7.44 -7.28 -8.15
N CYS A 5 6.83 -6.59 -7.19
CA CYS A 5 7.41 -6.39 -5.87
C CYS A 5 6.97 -7.53 -4.93
N LEU A 6 7.89 -7.98 -4.09
CA LEU A 6 7.58 -8.87 -2.96
C LEU A 6 7.31 -8.07 -1.68
N SER A 7 7.87 -6.86 -1.58
CA SER A 7 7.83 -6.04 -0.37
C SER A 7 6.74 -4.97 -0.34
N LYS A 8 5.54 -5.34 -0.78
CA LYS A 8 4.32 -4.51 -0.67
C LYS A 8 3.21 -5.39 -0.09
N GLY A 9 2.04 -5.49 -0.73
CA GLY A 9 0.92 -6.32 -0.26
C GLY A 9 1.26 -7.80 -0.03
N LEU A 10 2.33 -8.32 -0.66
CA LEU A 10 2.78 -9.70 -0.39
C LEU A 10 3.51 -9.87 0.97
N GLY A 11 4.00 -8.79 1.58
CA GLY A 11 4.53 -8.81 2.95
C GLY A 11 6.00 -9.24 3.12
N ALA A 12 6.80 -9.34 2.04
CA ALA A 12 8.24 -9.56 2.21
C ALA A 12 8.93 -8.30 2.77
N PRO A 13 10.01 -8.42 3.55
CA PRO A 13 10.72 -7.25 4.07
C PRO A 13 11.47 -6.49 2.96
N VAL A 14 12.03 -7.20 1.97
CA VAL A 14 12.79 -6.62 0.86
C VAL A 14 12.60 -7.48 -0.37
N GLY A 15 12.47 -6.84 -1.54
CA GLY A 15 12.76 -7.48 -2.82
C GLY A 15 11.69 -7.28 -3.89
N SER A 16 12.16 -7.44 -5.12
CA SER A 16 11.34 -7.48 -6.34
C SER A 16 11.91 -8.52 -7.28
N MET A 17 11.06 -9.09 -8.13
CA MET A 17 11.43 -10.12 -9.09
C MET A 17 11.29 -9.60 -10.51
N LEU A 18 12.26 -9.93 -11.35
CA LEU A 18 12.21 -9.74 -12.80
C LEU A 18 12.23 -11.12 -13.46
N ALA A 19 11.21 -11.42 -14.27
CA ALA A 19 11.08 -12.69 -14.96
C ALA A 19 10.92 -12.50 -16.48
N GLY A 20 11.49 -13.41 -17.26
CA GLY A 20 11.45 -13.39 -18.71
C GLY A 20 12.35 -14.47 -19.32
N PRO A 21 12.47 -14.50 -20.66
CA PRO A 21 13.32 -15.46 -21.35
C PRO A 21 14.79 -15.37 -20.90
N GLU A 22 15.50 -16.49 -20.99
CA GLU A 22 16.89 -16.60 -20.54
C GLU A 22 17.83 -15.51 -21.13
N PRO A 23 17.85 -15.24 -22.45
CA PRO A 23 18.71 -14.19 -23.01
C PRO A 23 18.41 -12.79 -22.44
N PHE A 24 17.17 -12.54 -22.02
CA PHE A 24 16.78 -11.29 -21.37
C PHE A 24 17.32 -11.23 -19.93
N ILE A 25 17.21 -12.31 -19.17
CA ILE A 25 17.71 -12.39 -17.78
C ILE A 25 19.23 -12.31 -17.72
N GLU A 26 19.95 -12.90 -18.67
CA GLU A 26 21.41 -12.77 -18.76
C GLU A 26 21.85 -11.31 -18.88
N ARG A 27 21.21 -10.54 -19.77
CA ARG A 27 21.45 -9.10 -19.92
C ARG A 27 21.06 -8.34 -18.65
N ALA A 28 19.93 -8.66 -18.05
CA ALA A 28 19.48 -8.02 -16.81
C ALA A 28 20.44 -8.25 -15.64
N ARG A 29 21.05 -9.44 -15.51
CA ARG A 29 22.04 -9.74 -14.47
C ARG A 29 23.30 -8.88 -14.59
N ARG A 30 23.73 -8.55 -15.82
CA ARG A 30 24.84 -7.61 -16.06
C ARG A 30 24.49 -6.20 -15.56
N HIS A 31 23.31 -5.68 -15.92
CA HIS A 31 22.83 -4.38 -15.45
C HIS A 31 22.65 -4.36 -13.92
N ARG A 32 22.09 -5.42 -13.33
CA ARG A 32 21.98 -5.57 -11.87
C ARG A 32 23.34 -5.43 -11.20
N LYS A 33 24.42 -5.97 -11.80
CA LYS A 33 25.77 -5.82 -11.24
C LYS A 33 26.30 -4.40 -11.40
N LEU A 34 26.08 -3.77 -12.56
CA LEU A 34 26.48 -2.39 -12.84
C LEU A 34 25.85 -1.39 -11.87
N PHE A 35 24.56 -1.54 -11.56
CA PHE A 35 23.82 -0.68 -10.63
C PHE A 35 23.93 -1.12 -9.16
N GLY A 36 24.83 -2.06 -8.82
CA GLY A 36 25.09 -2.45 -7.43
C GLY A 36 24.10 -3.45 -6.79
N GLY A 37 23.07 -3.91 -7.51
CA GLY A 37 22.11 -4.92 -7.02
C GLY A 37 22.65 -6.35 -6.90
N GLY A 38 23.95 -6.57 -7.13
CA GLY A 38 24.62 -7.87 -7.02
C GLY A 38 25.00 -8.22 -5.58
N MET A 39 24.00 -8.42 -4.72
CA MET A 39 24.16 -8.76 -3.29
C MET A 39 24.79 -10.15 -3.08
N ARG A 40 25.39 -10.36 -1.89
CA ARG A 40 26.05 -11.62 -1.50
C ARG A 40 25.07 -12.58 -0.83
N GLN A 41 25.02 -12.60 0.50
CA GLN A 41 24.14 -13.48 1.30
C GLN A 41 22.65 -13.08 1.23
N ALA A 42 22.14 -12.82 0.02
CA ALA A 42 20.78 -12.40 -0.25
C ALA A 42 19.73 -13.48 0.02
N GLY A 43 20.15 -14.73 0.30
CA GLY A 43 19.25 -15.80 0.72
C GLY A 43 18.43 -15.44 1.96
N ILE A 44 19.01 -14.65 2.88
CA ILE A 44 18.32 -14.19 4.10
C ILE A 44 17.10 -13.33 3.76
N ILE A 45 17.20 -12.45 2.76
CA ILE A 45 16.09 -11.59 2.34
C ILE A 45 15.21 -12.23 1.26
N ALA A 46 15.74 -13.19 0.49
CA ALA A 46 14.99 -13.91 -0.54
C ALA A 46 14.07 -14.98 0.05
N ALA A 47 14.45 -15.63 1.16
CA ALA A 47 13.64 -16.69 1.77
C ALA A 47 12.25 -16.22 2.23
N PRO A 48 12.10 -15.06 2.92
CA PRO A 48 10.79 -14.49 3.20
C PRO A 48 9.98 -14.18 1.93
N GLY A 49 10.66 -13.81 0.84
CA GLY A 49 10.03 -13.59 -0.46
C GLY A 49 9.33 -14.82 -1.03
N LEU A 50 9.82 -16.03 -0.73
CA LEU A 50 9.14 -17.27 -1.12
C LEU A 50 7.83 -17.45 -0.35
N ARG A 51 7.81 -17.10 0.94
CA ARG A 51 6.59 -17.13 1.77
C ARG A 51 5.61 -16.05 1.37
N ALA A 52 6.08 -14.86 1.04
CA ALA A 52 5.25 -13.76 0.57
C ALA A 52 4.42 -14.11 -0.68
N LEU A 53 4.93 -14.99 -1.56
CA LEU A 53 4.17 -15.49 -2.72
C LEU A 53 2.95 -16.35 -2.35
N GLU A 54 2.93 -16.94 -1.14
CA GLU A 54 1.80 -17.70 -0.61
C GLU A 54 0.64 -16.76 -0.23
N ASN A 55 0.91 -15.48 0.05
CA ASN A 55 -0.09 -14.48 0.45
C ASN A 55 -0.94 -13.90 -0.70
N ARG A 56 -0.71 -14.32 -1.95
CA ARG A 56 -1.35 -13.70 -3.13
C ARG A 56 -2.89 -13.69 -3.08
N GLU A 57 -3.49 -14.70 -2.44
CA GLU A 57 -4.95 -14.85 -2.35
C GLU A 57 -5.53 -13.90 -1.28
N ARG A 58 -4.76 -13.59 -0.24
CA ARG A 58 -5.12 -12.64 0.83
C ARG A 58 -5.24 -11.19 0.34
N LEU A 59 -4.68 -10.84 -0.81
CA LEU A 59 -4.83 -9.49 -1.38
C LEU A 59 -6.31 -9.10 -1.57
N ALA A 60 -7.21 -10.09 -1.74
CA ALA A 60 -8.64 -9.85 -1.78
C ALA A 60 -9.17 -9.23 -0.47
N GLU A 61 -8.66 -9.65 0.68
CA GLU A 61 -9.01 -9.06 2.00
C GLU A 61 -8.57 -7.60 2.07
N ASP A 62 -7.38 -7.27 1.56
CA ASP A 62 -6.91 -5.88 1.53
C ASP A 62 -7.86 -5.02 0.66
N HIS A 63 -8.37 -5.55 -0.46
CA HIS A 63 -9.34 -4.86 -1.32
C HIS A 63 -10.69 -4.69 -0.63
N GLU A 64 -11.17 -5.70 0.10
CA GLU A 64 -12.39 -5.59 0.91
C GLU A 64 -12.24 -4.59 2.05
N ASN A 65 -11.05 -4.49 2.64
CA ASN A 65 -10.73 -3.49 3.64
C ASN A 65 -10.75 -2.07 3.06
N ALA A 66 -10.16 -1.87 1.87
CA ALA A 66 -10.17 -0.60 1.19
C ALA A 66 -11.60 -0.13 0.84
N ARG A 67 -12.46 -1.02 0.33
CA ARG A 67 -13.87 -0.67 0.03
C ARG A 67 -14.64 -0.24 1.27
N ALA A 68 -14.46 -0.93 2.39
CA ALA A 68 -15.14 -0.54 3.62
C ALA A 68 -14.61 0.79 4.16
N LEU A 69 -13.28 1.02 4.10
CA LEU A 69 -12.68 2.29 4.48
C LEU A 69 -13.26 3.43 3.63
N ALA A 70 -13.28 3.27 2.30
CA ALA A 70 -13.86 4.25 1.39
C ALA A 70 -15.33 4.53 1.72
N ALA A 71 -16.14 3.49 1.89
CA ALA A 71 -17.57 3.63 2.21
C ALA A 71 -17.81 4.34 3.56
N GLY A 72 -16.96 4.09 4.57
CA GLY A 72 -17.06 4.79 5.86
C GLY A 72 -16.65 6.26 5.76
N LEU A 73 -15.56 6.55 5.04
CA LEU A 73 -15.08 7.93 4.88
C LEU A 73 -16.01 8.79 4.02
N ASP A 74 -16.66 8.24 3.00
CA ASP A 74 -17.59 8.99 2.14
C ASP A 74 -18.88 9.43 2.88
N GLY A 75 -19.09 8.94 4.11
CA GLY A 75 -20.16 9.39 5.00
C GLY A 75 -19.82 10.63 5.84
N ILE A 76 -18.58 11.13 5.78
CA ILE A 76 -18.09 12.22 6.63
C ILE A 76 -18.06 13.54 5.86
N ASP A 77 -18.66 14.59 6.43
CA ASP A 77 -18.69 15.92 5.81
C ASP A 77 -17.26 16.48 5.62
N GLY A 78 -17.04 17.15 4.49
CA GLY A 78 -15.76 17.80 4.16
C GLY A 78 -14.73 16.89 3.46
N ILE A 79 -15.04 15.60 3.28
CA ILE A 79 -14.26 14.68 2.46
C ILE A 79 -15.16 13.86 1.51
N SER A 80 -14.58 13.32 0.45
CA SER A 80 -15.26 12.35 -0.41
C SER A 80 -14.29 11.27 -0.87
N ALA A 81 -14.67 10.01 -0.69
CA ALA A 81 -13.82 8.87 -0.98
C ALA A 81 -14.21 8.22 -2.31
N HIS A 82 -13.21 7.88 -3.12
CA HIS A 82 -13.44 7.21 -4.41
C HIS A 82 -13.64 5.71 -4.21
N ASP A 83 -14.47 5.08 -5.04
CA ASP A 83 -14.63 3.62 -5.04
C ASP A 83 -13.31 2.94 -5.44
N PRO A 84 -12.68 2.15 -4.54
CA PRO A 84 -11.36 1.61 -4.80
C PRO A 84 -11.44 0.31 -5.61
N GLU A 85 -10.64 0.23 -6.68
CA GLU A 85 -10.51 -1.00 -7.48
C GLU A 85 -9.67 -2.08 -6.76
N THR A 86 -8.77 -1.67 -5.86
CA THR A 86 -7.79 -2.53 -5.17
C THR A 86 -7.61 -2.09 -3.70
N ASN A 87 -6.40 -2.12 -3.15
CA ASN A 87 -6.09 -1.80 -1.75
C ASN A 87 -5.78 -0.30 -1.51
N ILE A 88 -6.06 0.57 -2.49
CA ILE A 88 -5.75 2.00 -2.44
C ILE A 88 -7.06 2.77 -2.38
N VAL A 89 -7.20 3.64 -1.38
CA VAL A 89 -8.34 4.55 -1.22
C VAL A 89 -7.85 5.98 -1.48
N LEU A 90 -8.48 6.66 -2.42
CA LEU A 90 -8.26 8.07 -2.70
C LEU A 90 -9.40 8.87 -2.11
N VAL A 91 -9.06 9.97 -1.44
CA VAL A 91 -10.03 10.83 -0.75
C VAL A 91 -9.75 12.28 -1.12
N ASP A 92 -10.73 12.93 -1.73
CA ASP A 92 -10.72 14.38 -1.93
C ASP A 92 -11.06 15.07 -0.59
N THR A 93 -10.34 16.14 -0.27
CA THR A 93 -10.49 16.88 0.99
C THR A 93 -10.72 18.36 0.73
N GLU A 94 -11.64 18.99 1.47
CA GLU A 94 -11.87 20.44 1.35
C GLU A 94 -10.65 21.25 1.81
N THR A 95 -9.97 20.80 2.86
CA THR A 95 -8.70 21.37 3.32
C THR A 95 -7.54 20.84 2.47
N PRO A 96 -6.41 21.56 2.39
CA PRO A 96 -5.20 21.04 1.75
C PRO A 96 -4.80 19.67 2.32
N ALA A 97 -4.33 18.78 1.45
CA ALA A 97 -4.02 17.39 1.78
C ALA A 97 -3.01 17.25 2.93
N THR A 98 -2.05 18.16 3.02
CA THR A 98 -1.06 18.18 4.12
C THR A 98 -1.71 18.47 5.46
N ASP A 99 -2.57 19.50 5.50
CA ASP A 99 -3.22 19.96 6.74
C ASP A 99 -4.21 18.90 7.23
N PHE A 100 -4.95 18.28 6.30
CA PHE A 100 -5.82 17.14 6.60
C PHE A 100 -5.03 15.97 7.21
N LEU A 101 -3.88 15.63 6.63
CA LEU A 101 -3.06 14.52 7.12
C LEU A 101 -2.40 14.81 8.47
N ASP A 102 -2.08 16.07 8.76
CA ASP A 102 -1.60 16.47 10.08
C ASP A 102 -2.70 16.23 11.13
N SER A 103 -3.95 16.63 10.86
CA SER A 103 -5.09 16.33 11.73
C SER A 103 -5.40 14.83 11.83
N ALA A 104 -5.31 14.09 10.72
CA ALA A 104 -5.49 12.64 10.72
C ALA A 104 -4.44 11.93 11.61
N ALA A 105 -3.20 12.40 11.61
CA ALA A 105 -2.13 11.86 12.43
C ALA A 105 -2.35 12.08 13.93
N GLU A 106 -3.02 13.17 14.33
CA GLU A 106 -3.39 13.42 15.74
C GLU A 106 -4.37 12.37 16.27
N VAL A 107 -5.18 11.76 15.40
CA VAL A 107 -6.06 10.63 15.72
C VAL A 107 -5.49 9.28 15.27
N GLU A 108 -4.17 9.22 15.09
CA GLU A 108 -3.41 8.01 14.77
C GLU A 108 -3.83 7.32 13.45
N VAL A 109 -4.31 8.09 12.46
CA VAL A 109 -4.57 7.59 11.11
C VAL A 109 -3.56 8.19 10.14
N LEU A 110 -2.78 7.32 9.48
CA LEU A 110 -1.69 7.74 8.61
C LEU A 110 -2.03 7.51 7.12
N GLY A 111 -1.76 8.53 6.31
CA GLY A 111 -1.88 8.49 4.86
C GLY A 111 -0.73 9.24 4.20
N VAL A 112 -0.83 9.46 2.89
CA VAL A 112 0.14 10.27 2.15
C VAL A 112 -0.56 11.26 1.21
N PRO A 113 0.02 12.46 0.98
CA PRO A 113 -0.53 13.39 0.01
C PRO A 113 -0.39 12.79 -1.40
N PHE A 114 -1.41 12.99 -2.22
CA PHE A 114 -1.47 12.52 -3.60
C PHE A 114 -1.94 13.61 -4.59
N GLY A 115 -2.17 14.82 -4.08
CA GLY A 115 -2.46 16.06 -4.80
C GLY A 115 -2.65 17.20 -3.78
N ASP A 116 -2.99 18.40 -4.25
CA ASP A 116 -3.16 19.56 -3.36
C ASP A 116 -4.31 19.36 -2.34
N HIS A 117 -5.37 18.66 -2.78
CA HIS A 117 -6.58 18.36 -2.02
C HIS A 117 -6.98 16.87 -2.13
N LEU A 118 -5.98 16.00 -2.35
CA LEU A 118 -6.19 14.58 -2.56
C LEU A 118 -5.23 13.80 -1.68
N VAL A 119 -5.76 12.93 -0.83
CA VAL A 119 -4.98 12.04 0.04
C VAL A 119 -5.14 10.59 -0.39
N ARG A 120 -4.11 9.79 -0.10
CA ARG A 120 -4.10 8.36 -0.39
C ARG A 120 -3.87 7.56 0.88
N PHE A 121 -4.81 6.66 1.16
CA PHE A 121 -4.67 5.59 2.13
C PHE A 121 -4.41 4.26 1.43
N CYS A 122 -3.76 3.33 2.12
CA CYS A 122 -3.49 2.00 1.61
C CYS A 122 -3.78 0.97 2.71
N THR A 123 -4.61 -0.03 2.40
CA THR A 123 -4.77 -1.21 3.25
C THR A 123 -3.71 -2.24 2.88
N HIS A 124 -3.29 -3.03 3.86
CA HIS A 124 -2.27 -4.07 3.67
C HIS A 124 -2.32 -5.11 4.79
N LEU A 125 -1.37 -6.05 4.77
CA LEU A 125 -1.32 -7.19 5.68
C LEU A 125 -1.38 -6.87 7.18
N ASP A 126 -0.91 -5.69 7.55
CA ASP A 126 -0.85 -5.23 8.94
C ASP A 126 -2.02 -4.30 9.31
N VAL A 127 -3.04 -4.18 8.44
CA VAL A 127 -4.26 -3.40 8.68
C VAL A 127 -5.46 -4.37 8.67
N SER A 128 -5.96 -4.66 9.86
CA SER A 128 -7.12 -5.53 10.07
C SER A 128 -8.45 -4.82 9.73
N ARG A 129 -9.55 -5.58 9.73
CA ARG A 129 -10.90 -5.01 9.59
C ARG A 129 -11.21 -4.07 10.75
N GLU A 130 -10.81 -4.47 11.95
CA GLU A 130 -10.99 -3.73 13.18
C GLU A 130 -10.21 -2.41 13.17
N ASP A 131 -9.00 -2.39 12.59
CA ASP A 131 -8.23 -1.15 12.41
C ASP A 131 -8.93 -0.19 11.44
N VAL A 132 -9.56 -0.71 10.38
CA VAL A 132 -10.35 0.09 9.42
C VAL A 132 -11.56 0.71 10.11
N GLU A 133 -12.32 -0.08 10.86
CA GLU A 133 -13.49 0.41 11.61
C GLU A 133 -13.09 1.46 12.64
N ALA A 134 -12.01 1.22 13.40
CA ALA A 134 -11.49 2.19 14.36
C ALA A 134 -11.03 3.49 13.69
N ALA A 135 -10.41 3.41 12.50
CA ALA A 135 -10.00 4.60 11.73
C ALA A 135 -11.21 5.45 11.30
N ILE A 136 -12.31 4.81 10.88
CA ILE A 136 -13.56 5.51 10.52
C ILE A 136 -14.12 6.23 11.75
N ASP A 137 -14.27 5.53 12.88
CA ASP A 137 -14.78 6.11 14.13
C ASP A 137 -13.94 7.31 14.61
N ARG A 138 -12.61 7.21 14.45
CA ARG A 138 -11.66 8.29 14.77
C ARG A 138 -11.87 9.52 13.90
N PHE A 139 -12.07 9.34 12.60
CA PHE A 139 -12.36 10.45 11.69
C PHE A 139 -13.73 11.07 11.97
N GLU A 140 -14.77 10.27 12.19
CA GLU A 140 -16.10 10.77 12.53
C GLU A 140 -16.06 11.64 13.79
N THR A 141 -15.28 11.24 14.79
CA THR A 141 -15.13 12.01 16.03
C THR A 141 -14.31 13.29 15.85
N ALA A 142 -13.31 13.27 14.97
CA ALA A 142 -12.37 14.39 14.78
C ALA A 142 -12.86 15.46 13.80
N LEU A 143 -13.68 15.06 12.83
CA LEU A 143 -14.18 15.92 11.75
C LEU A 143 -15.64 16.37 11.96
N ALA A 144 -16.32 15.88 13.00
CA ALA A 144 -17.60 16.42 13.48
C ALA A 144 -17.46 17.79 14.17
#